data_AF-A0A3D1DZU2-F1
#
_entry.id   AF-A0A3D1DZU2-F1
#
_cell.length_a   1.000
_cell.length_b   1.000
_cell.length_c   1.000
_cell.angle_alpha   90.00
_cell.angle_beta   90.00
_cell.angle_gamma   90.00
#
_symmetry.space_group_name_H-M   'P 1'
#
loop_
_entity.id
_entity.type
_entity.pdbx_description
1 polymer ?
#
loop_
_entity_poly.entity_id
_entity_poly.type
_entity_poly.pdbx_seq_one_letter_code
_entity_poly.pdbx_strand_id
1 'polypeptide(L)'
;VMYLGRLVEIGPRHKVFENPQHDYTRALMSAVPIADPKKRKGEAQLNFKAINSPIRPLEYVAEPSVYNEVSEGHFVLQTDSGY
;
A
#
# COMPACT_ATOMS: atom_id res chain seq x y z
N VAL A 1 5.60 -3.29 -3.04
CA VAL A 1 4.86 -2.02 -2.85
C VAL A 1 5.44 -1.33 -1.63
N MET A 2 5.67 -0.01 -1.71
CA MET A 2 6.34 0.76 -0.66
C MET A 2 5.44 1.91 -0.19
N TYR A 3 5.42 2.17 1.11
CA TYR A 3 4.77 3.33 1.72
C TYR A 3 5.71 3.95 2.76
N LEU A 4 5.98 5.26 2.65
CA LEU A 4 6.85 6.02 3.56
C LEU A 4 8.17 5.32 3.91
N GLY A 5 8.85 4.78 2.90
CA GLY A 5 10.14 4.10 3.04
C GLY A 5 10.08 2.65 3.54
N ARG A 6 8.88 2.09 3.74
CA ARG A 6 8.70 0.69 4.17
C ARG A 6 8.09 -0.15 3.07
N LEU A 7 8.61 -1.36 2.86
CA LEU A 7 7.98 -2.34 1.99
C LEU A 7 6.75 -2.89 2.71
N VAL A 8 5.56 -2.53 2.23
CA VAL A 8 4.27 -2.92 2.85
C VAL A 8 3.71 -4.21 2.29
N GLU A 9 4.08 -4.55 1.05
CA GLU A 9 3.63 -5.76 0.37
C GLU A 9 4.66 -6.21 -0.66
N ILE A 10 5.03 -7.49 -0.65
CA ILE A 10 6.07 -8.07 -1.49
C ILE A 10 5.50 -9.35 -2.10
N GLY A 11 5.64 -9.53 -3.41
CA GLY A 11 5.27 -10.80 -4.03
C GLY A 11 5.20 -10.73 -5.55
N PRO A 12 4.88 -11.85 -6.21
CA PRO A 12 4.69 -11.89 -7.65
C PRO A 12 3.63 -10.87 -8.10
N ARG A 13 3.86 -10.28 -9.29
CA ARG A 13 2.98 -9.25 -9.87
C ARG A 13 1.51 -9.66 -9.84
N HIS A 14 1.19 -10.87 -10.29
CA HIS A 14 -0.20 -11.34 -10.37
C HIS A 14 -0.87 -11.36 -8.99
N LYS A 15 -0.18 -11.83 -7.94
CA LYS A 15 -0.73 -11.87 -6.58
C LYS A 15 -1.02 -10.47 -6.00
N VAL A 16 -0.09 -9.53 -6.20
CA VAL A 16 -0.26 -8.15 -5.71
C VAL A 16 -1.38 -7.40 -6.46
N PHE A 17 -1.53 -7.65 -7.76
CA PHE A 17 -2.57 -6.99 -8.57
C PHE A 17 -3.96 -7.60 -8.38
N GLU A 18 -4.05 -8.93 -8.28
CA GLU A 18 -5.33 -9.64 -8.24
C GLU A 18 -5.85 -9.81 -6.81
N ASN A 19 -4.96 -9.91 -5.82
CA ASN A 19 -5.30 -10.09 -4.42
C ASN A 19 -4.48 -9.18 -3.48
N PRO A 20 -4.53 -7.84 -3.66
CA PRO A 20 -3.81 -6.89 -2.82
C PRO A 20 -4.23 -7.00 -1.35
N GLN A 21 -3.28 -7.26 -0.46
CA GLN A 21 -3.57 -7.50 0.96
C GLN A 21 -3.35 -6.29 1.87
N HIS A 22 -2.43 -5.38 1.54
CA HIS A 22 -2.22 -4.20 2.37
C HIS A 22 -3.22 -3.10 2.00
N ASP A 23 -3.76 -2.39 3.00
CA ASP A 23 -4.77 -1.34 2.81
C ASP A 23 -4.30 -0.25 1.83
N TYR A 24 -3.05 0.17 1.95
CA TYR A 24 -2.42 1.09 1.00
C TYR A 24 -2.38 0.54 -0.43
N THR A 25 -2.00 -0.73 -0.60
CA THR A 25 -1.97 -1.38 -1.92
C THR A 25 -3.38 -1.43 -2.52
N ARG A 26 -4.40 -1.75 -1.72
CA ARG A 26 -5.80 -1.72 -2.18
C ARG A 26 -6.24 -0.33 -2.64
N ALA A 27 -5.82 0.72 -1.93
CA ALA A 27 -6.09 2.10 -2.33
C ALA A 27 -5.38 2.46 -3.65
N LEU A 28 -4.14 2.02 -3.86
CA LEU A 28 -3.47 2.20 -5.15
C LEU A 28 -4.19 1.45 -6.29
N MET A 29 -4.66 0.22 -6.04
CA MET A 29 -5.40 -0.55 -7.04
C MET A 29 -6.75 0.11 -7.37
N SER A 30 -7.45 0.67 -6.38
CA SER A 30 -8.71 1.38 -6.62
C SER A 30 -8.54 2.67 -7.41
N ALA A 31 -7.35 3.28 -7.36
CA ALA A 31 -6.98 4.46 -8.13
C ALA A 31 -6.65 4.17 -9.60
N VAL A 32 -6.54 2.90 -10.00
CA VAL A 32 -6.30 2.55 -11.41
C VAL A 32 -7.46 3.06 -12.27
N PRO A 33 -7.17 3.89 -13.31
CA PRO A 33 -8.20 4.47 -14.16
C PRO A 33 -8.80 3.43 -15.09
N ILE A 34 -10.07 3.62 -15.42
CA ILE A 34 -10.74 2.86 -16.49
C ILE A 34 -10.37 3.54 -17.81
N ALA A 35 -9.97 2.75 -18.81
CA ALA A 35 -9.51 3.27 -20.10
C ALA A 35 -10.57 4.09 -20.85
N ASP A 36 -11.86 3.78 -20.63
CA ASP A 36 -12.98 4.55 -21.17
C ASP A 36 -13.07 5.93 -20.46
N PRO A 37 -12.83 7.04 -21.19
CA PRO A 37 -12.87 8.38 -20.61
C PRO A 37 -14.23 8.76 -20.00
N LYS A 38 -15.33 8.14 -20.46
CA LYS A 38 -16.68 8.37 -19.93
C LYS A 38 -16.88 7.71 -18.55
N LYS A 39 -15.99 6.81 -18.15
CA LYS A 39 -16.02 6.09 -16.87
C LYS A 39 -14.96 6.60 -15.89
N ARG A 40 -14.54 7.86 -16.04
CA ARG A 40 -13.57 8.48 -15.14
C ARG A 40 -14.12 8.50 -13.72
N LYS A 41 -13.36 7.94 -12.78
CA LYS A 41 -13.67 8.03 -11.34
C LYS A 41 -13.48 9.47 -10.88
N GLY A 42 -14.46 10.01 -10.16
CA GLY A 42 -14.34 11.32 -9.51
C GLY A 42 -13.46 11.25 -8.28
N GLU A 43 -12.89 12.39 -7.85
CA GLU A 43 -12.00 12.47 -6.67
C GLU A 43 -12.67 11.92 -5.40
N ALA A 44 -13.98 12.14 -5.23
CA ALA A 44 -14.75 11.63 -4.08
C ALA A 44 -14.83 10.09 -4.01
N GLN A 45 -14.55 9.38 -5.12
CA GLN A 45 -14.53 7.90 -5.15
C GLN A 45 -13.14 7.34 -4.83
N LEU A 46 -12.12 8.19 -4.80
CA LEU A 46 -10.75 7.81 -4.46
C LEU A 46 -10.56 8.09 -2.97
N ASN A 47 -10.39 7.04 -2.18
CA ASN A 47 -10.23 7.13 -0.73
C ASN A 47 -8.79 7.59 -0.38
N PHE A 48 -8.40 8.78 -0.85
CA PHE A 48 -7.11 9.37 -0.58
C PHE A 48 -7.04 9.81 0.88
N LYS A 49 -6.47 8.97 1.73
CA LYS A 49 -5.97 9.41 3.03
C LYS A 49 -4.81 10.38 2.79
N ALA A 50 -4.78 11.48 3.54
CA ALA A 50 -3.63 12.39 3.52
C ALA A 50 -2.36 11.60 3.89
N ILE A 51 -1.31 11.73 3.08
CA ILE A 51 -0.04 11.03 3.32
C ILE A 51 0.61 11.65 4.56
N ASN A 52 0.97 10.79 5.52
CA ASN A 52 1.66 11.22 6.72
C ASN A 52 3.06 11.78 6.40
N SER A 53 3.57 12.68 7.25
CA SER A 53 4.91 13.26 7.05
C SER A 53 5.99 12.16 7.01
N PRO A 54 6.88 12.18 6.02
CA PRO A 54 8.04 11.29 5.99
C PRO A 54 9.14 11.71 6.98
N ILE A 55 9.08 12.94 7.51
CA ILE A 55 10.07 13.48 8.44
C ILE A 55 9.74 12.99 9.85
N ARG A 56 10.73 12.37 10.50
CA ARG A 56 10.64 11.83 11.86
C ARG A 56 11.50 12.65 12.83
N PRO A 57 11.16 12.70 14.13
CA PRO A 57 12.02 13.29 15.17
C PRO A 57 13.41 12.63 15.24
N LEU A 58 14.40 13.31 15.82
CA LEU A 58 15.77 12.81 15.93
C LEU A 58 15.87 11.54 16.79
N GLU A 59 14.96 11.39 17.74
CA GLU A 59 14.87 10.26 18.67
C GLU A 59 14.08 9.08 18.08
N TYR A 60 13.58 9.19 16.85
CA TYR A 60 12.82 8.12 16.22
C TYR A 60 13.69 6.89 15.94
N VAL A 61 13.31 5.76 16.52
CA VAL A 61 13.89 4.46 16.22
C VAL A 61 12.89 3.69 15.37
N ALA A 62 13.27 3.34 14.14
CA ALA A 62 12.42 2.56 13.26
C ALA A 62 12.27 1.13 13.80
N GLU A 63 11.03 0.67 13.94
CA GLU A 63 10.75 -0.72 14.24
C GLU A 63 11.18 -1.64 13.08
N PRO A 64 11.67 -2.86 13.36
CA PRO A 64 11.97 -3.83 12.32
C PRO A 64 10.73 -4.15 11.49
N SER A 65 10.92 -4.44 10.20
CA SER A 65 9.81 -4.89 9.35
C SER A 65 9.57 -6.38 9.56
N VAL A 66 8.41 -6.74 10.12
CA VAL A 66 7.97 -8.12 10.25
C VAL A 66 6.90 -8.40 9.21
N TYR A 67 7.02 -9.54 8.54
CA TYR A 67 6.15 -9.92 7.43
C TYR A 67 5.35 -11.17 7.76
N ASN A 68 4.08 -11.16 7.37
CA ASN A 68 3.25 -12.35 7.29
C ASN A 68 3.19 -12.85 5.85
N GLU A 69 3.42 -14.14 5.63
CA GLU A 69 3.25 -14.79 4.33
C GLU A 69 1.79 -15.20 4.15
N VAL A 70 1.06 -14.47 3.31
CA VAL A 70 -0.39 -14.69 3.08
C VAL A 70 -0.66 -15.79 2.05
N SER A 71 0.31 -16.04 1.17
CA SER A 71 0.37 -17.16 0.24
C SER A 71 1.81 -17.29 -0.24
N GLU A 72 2.15 -18.42 -0.89
CA GLU A 72 3.54 -18.71 -1.32
C GLU A 72 4.24 -17.52 -2.01
N GLY A 73 5.29 -17.00 -1.39
CA GLY A 73 6.08 -15.88 -1.92
C GLY A 73 5.36 -14.52 -1.89
N HIS A 74 4.22 -14.39 -1.19
CA HIS A 74 3.45 -13.16 -1.03
C HIS A 74 3.42 -12.76 0.45
N PHE A 75 4.12 -11.68 0.75
CA PHE A 75 4.36 -11.18 2.10
C PHE A 75 3.71 -9.82 2.29
N VAL A 76 3.13 -9.62 3.47
CA VAL A 76 2.47 -8.38 3.87
C VAL A 76 3.10 -7.91 5.17
N LEU A 77 3.40 -6.62 5.27
CA LEU A 77 3.96 -6.04 6.48
C LEU A 77 2.93 -6.15 7.62
N GLN A 78 3.36 -6.70 8.75
CA GLN A 78 2.56 -6.86 9.96
C GLN A 78 2.74 -5.70 10.94
N THR A 79 3.96 -5.14 10.99
CA THR A 79 4.31 -3.96 11.79
C THR A 79 3.72 -2.68 11.19
N ASP A 80 3.44 -1.67 12.01
CA ASP A 80 2.65 -0.50 11.61
C ASP A 80 3.32 0.34 10.51
N SER A 81 2.75 0.39 9.30
CA SER A 81 3.26 1.26 8.24
C SER A 81 2.94 2.74 8.45
N GLY A 82 2.03 3.09 9.37
CA GLY A 82 1.46 4.42 9.53
C GLY A 82 0.45 4.77 8.43
N TYR A 83 -0.31 3.79 7.93
CA TYR A 83 -1.35 3.97 6.91
C TYR A 83 -2.76 3.79 7.47
#